data_AF-W7YPN9-F1
#
_entry.id   AF-W7YPN9-F1
#
_cell.length_a   1.000
_cell.length_b   1.000
_cell.length_c   1.000
_cell.angle_alpha   90.00
_cell.angle_beta   90.00
_cell.angle_gamma   90.00
#
_symmetry.space_group_name_H-M   'P 1'
#
loop_
_entity.id
_entity.type
_entity.pdbx_description
1 polymer ?
#
loop_
_entity_poly.entity_id
_entity_poly.type
_entity_poly.pdbx_seq_one_letter_code
_entity_poly.pdbx_strand_id
1 'polypeptide(L)'
;MRKYILLTVIFFLAIELQAIDAPKREMRAVWIASVANIDWPSKPGLSAEIQQREMIELLDLAKQYRMNTVVFQIRPASDALYPSSIEPWSQWLEGVQGKAPDPYYDPLQFTIEACKKRGLDIHVWLNPYRAVFDTARSSVSENHPTRLHPEWFVTYGKKRYFNPGLPETRGHVTSVVADIVRRYDVDAIHFDDYFYPYRIAGKDFPDQNAFEMYLADTTKNKRTIGGGITLI
;
A
#
# COMPACT_ATOMS: atom_id res chain seq x y z
N MET A 1 36.90 -6.06 -52.04
CA MET A 1 35.69 -6.91 -51.85
C MET A 1 35.70 -7.68 -50.52
N ARG A 2 36.77 -8.41 -50.17
CA ARG A 2 36.84 -9.24 -48.94
C ARG A 2 36.75 -8.47 -47.60
N LYS A 3 37.20 -7.21 -47.53
CA LYS A 3 37.10 -6.35 -46.32
C LYS A 3 35.69 -5.81 -46.05
N TYR A 4 34.87 -5.62 -47.09
CA TYR A 4 33.50 -5.12 -46.93
C TYR A 4 32.52 -6.21 -46.50
N ILE A 5 32.82 -7.47 -46.86
CA ILE A 5 32.07 -8.66 -46.41
C ILE A 5 32.26 -8.88 -44.89
N LEU A 6 33.46 -8.65 -44.36
CA LEU A 6 33.72 -8.80 -42.92
C LEU A 6 33.01 -7.72 -42.09
N LEU A 7 32.91 -6.49 -42.60
CA LEU A 7 32.18 -5.39 -41.96
C LEU A 7 30.65 -5.59 -41.98
N THR A 8 30.10 -6.24 -43.02
CA THR A 8 28.67 -6.58 -43.06
C THR A 8 28.32 -7.72 -42.09
N VAL A 9 29.21 -8.70 -41.92
CA VAL A 9 29.01 -9.79 -40.94
C VAL A 9 29.06 -9.25 -39.50
N ILE A 10 29.96 -8.31 -39.19
CA ILE A 10 30.02 -7.68 -37.86
C ILE A 10 28.79 -6.80 -37.59
N PHE A 11 28.26 -6.11 -38.60
CA PHE A 11 27.04 -5.30 -38.46
C PHE A 11 25.78 -6.14 -38.20
N PHE A 12 25.71 -7.36 -38.73
CA PHE A 12 24.62 -8.31 -38.43
C PHE A 12 24.79 -9.04 -37.09
N LEU A 13 26.01 -9.16 -36.55
CA LEU A 13 26.26 -9.70 -35.21
C LEU A 13 26.01 -8.68 -34.08
N ALA A 14 25.94 -7.39 -34.40
CA ALA A 14 25.68 -6.32 -33.43
C ALA A 14 24.18 -6.01 -33.22
N ILE A 15 23.28 -6.69 -33.93
CA ILE A 15 21.87 -6.74 -33.55
C ILE A 15 21.76 -7.77 -32.43
N GLU A 16 22.26 -7.43 -31.24
CA GLU A 16 21.68 -7.99 -30.04
C GLU A 16 20.21 -7.58 -30.09
N LEU A 17 19.34 -8.54 -30.41
CA LEU A 17 17.95 -8.45 -30.05
C LEU A 17 17.94 -8.21 -28.54
N GLN A 18 17.80 -6.96 -28.12
CA GLN A 18 17.27 -6.67 -26.81
C GLN A 18 15.86 -7.25 -26.85
N ALA A 19 15.76 -8.54 -26.52
CA ALA A 19 14.51 -9.15 -26.15
C ALA A 19 14.03 -8.31 -24.97
N ILE A 20 13.09 -7.40 -25.23
CA ILE A 20 12.29 -6.80 -24.19
C ILE A 20 11.72 -8.02 -23.45
N ASP A 21 12.20 -8.26 -22.24
CA ASP A 21 11.75 -9.36 -21.40
C ASP A 21 10.30 -9.04 -21.04
N ALA A 22 9.40 -9.39 -21.95
CA ALA A 22 7.98 -9.18 -21.77
C ALA A 22 7.59 -10.01 -20.54
N PRO A 23 6.79 -9.45 -19.61
CA PRO A 23 6.44 -10.17 -18.40
C PRO A 23 5.85 -11.53 -18.80
N LYS A 24 6.31 -12.60 -18.12
CA LYS A 24 5.95 -14.00 -18.45
C LYS A 24 4.43 -14.21 -18.60
N ARG A 25 3.64 -13.33 -17.98
CA ARG A 25 2.18 -13.24 -18.09
C ARG A 25 1.75 -11.79 -17.91
N GLU A 26 0.73 -11.36 -18.66
CA GLU A 26 0.04 -10.08 -18.47
C GLU A 26 -0.63 -10.03 -17.08
N MET A 27 -0.45 -8.93 -16.34
CA MET A 27 -1.18 -8.66 -15.10
C MET A 27 -2.60 -8.16 -15.42
N ARG A 28 -3.61 -8.81 -14.87
CA ARG A 28 -5.03 -8.43 -14.93
C ARG A 28 -5.55 -8.38 -13.50
N ALA A 29 -5.59 -7.16 -12.98
CA ALA A 29 -5.86 -6.92 -11.57
C ALA A 29 -7.18 -6.19 -11.35
N VAL A 30 -7.75 -6.42 -10.17
CA VAL A 30 -8.88 -5.65 -9.65
C VAL A 30 -8.52 -5.11 -8.26
N TRP A 31 -8.86 -3.85 -8.00
CA TRP A 31 -8.73 -3.27 -6.66
C TRP A 31 -9.94 -3.64 -5.80
N ILE A 32 -9.68 -3.91 -4.52
CA ILE A 32 -10.70 -4.11 -3.48
C ILE A 32 -10.41 -3.08 -2.39
N ALA A 33 -11.14 -1.97 -2.41
CA ALA A 33 -10.99 -0.85 -1.48
C ALA A 33 -11.78 -1.08 -0.19
N SER A 34 -11.12 -0.82 0.94
CA SER A 34 -11.73 -0.87 2.28
C SER A 34 -12.09 0.49 2.84
N VAL A 35 -11.42 1.55 2.37
CA VAL A 35 -11.72 2.91 2.78
C VAL A 35 -13.18 3.25 2.48
N ALA A 36 -13.88 3.79 3.47
CA ALA A 36 -15.30 4.13 3.38
C ALA A 36 -16.21 2.96 2.93
N ASN A 37 -15.75 1.70 3.12
CA ASN A 37 -16.49 0.50 2.74
C ASN A 37 -16.90 0.50 1.25
N ILE A 38 -16.03 1.00 0.35
CA ILE A 38 -16.33 1.10 -1.09
C ILE A 38 -16.60 -0.28 -1.70
N ASP A 39 -15.69 -1.25 -1.49
CA ASP A 39 -15.84 -2.60 -2.03
C ASP A 39 -16.02 -3.64 -0.92
N TRP A 40 -15.20 -3.57 0.14
CA TRP A 40 -15.21 -4.57 1.22
C TRP A 40 -14.74 -4.04 2.58
N PRO A 41 -15.37 -4.44 3.71
CA PRO A 41 -16.67 -5.11 3.76
C PRO A 41 -17.77 -4.13 3.33
N SER A 42 -18.95 -4.62 2.96
CA SER A 42 -20.04 -3.78 2.41
C SER A 42 -20.54 -2.71 3.36
N LYS A 43 -20.32 -2.89 4.67
CA LYS A 43 -20.56 -1.91 5.74
C LYS A 43 -19.78 -2.32 7.00
N PRO A 44 -19.56 -1.41 7.96
CA PRO A 44 -18.97 -1.77 9.25
C PRO A 44 -19.92 -2.63 10.11
N GLY A 45 -19.34 -3.41 11.03
CA GLY A 45 -20.06 -4.20 12.04
C GLY A 45 -20.69 -5.50 11.51
N LEU A 46 -20.25 -5.97 10.34
CA LEU A 46 -20.64 -7.30 9.83
C LEU A 46 -19.93 -8.40 10.62
N SER A 47 -20.60 -9.53 10.83
CA SER A 47 -19.95 -10.68 11.46
C SER A 47 -18.81 -11.21 10.58
N ALA A 48 -17.83 -11.88 11.20
CA ALA A 48 -16.71 -12.47 10.49
C ALA A 48 -17.14 -13.39 9.33
N GLU A 49 -18.21 -14.15 9.51
CA GLU A 49 -18.74 -15.05 8.48
C GLU A 49 -19.26 -14.28 7.26
N ILE A 50 -19.93 -13.15 7.49
CA ILE A 50 -20.42 -12.30 6.41
C ILE A 50 -19.25 -11.63 5.69
N GLN A 51 -18.29 -11.08 6.43
CA GLN A 51 -17.09 -10.47 5.86
C GLN A 51 -16.32 -11.48 4.98
N GLN A 52 -16.11 -12.70 5.47
CA GLN A 52 -15.46 -13.78 4.73
C GLN A 52 -16.22 -14.18 3.46
N ARG A 53 -17.57 -14.29 3.55
CA ARG A 53 -18.42 -14.59 2.39
C ARG A 53 -18.33 -13.50 1.32
N GLU A 54 -18.45 -12.24 1.71
CA GLU A 54 -18.33 -11.11 0.77
C GLU A 54 -16.97 -11.10 0.06
N MET A 55 -15.89 -11.37 0.79
CA MET A 55 -14.56 -11.47 0.18
C MET A 55 -14.49 -12.63 -0.81
N ILE A 56 -15.01 -13.81 -0.45
CA ILE A 56 -15.09 -14.96 -1.35
C ILE A 56 -15.84 -14.61 -2.64
N GLU A 57 -16.98 -13.94 -2.55
CA GLU A 57 -17.79 -13.52 -3.70
C GLU A 57 -17.00 -12.59 -4.64
N LEU A 58 -16.25 -11.62 -4.08
CA LEU A 58 -15.38 -10.73 -4.87
C LEU A 58 -14.25 -11.49 -5.57
N LEU A 59 -13.61 -12.44 -4.88
CA LEU A 59 -12.53 -13.26 -5.45
C LEU A 59 -13.05 -14.23 -6.53
N ASP A 60 -14.23 -14.81 -6.35
CA ASP A 60 -14.90 -15.64 -7.35
C ASP A 60 -15.26 -14.82 -8.59
N LEU A 61 -15.73 -13.59 -8.40
CA LEU A 61 -16.01 -12.65 -9.48
C LEU A 61 -14.73 -12.28 -10.25
N ALA A 62 -13.62 -12.02 -9.55
CA ALA A 62 -12.32 -11.76 -10.17
C ALA A 62 -11.90 -12.95 -11.07
N LYS A 63 -12.09 -14.19 -10.61
CA LYS A 63 -11.84 -15.39 -11.42
C LYS A 63 -12.78 -15.50 -12.62
N GLN A 64 -14.06 -15.22 -12.44
CA GLN A 64 -15.05 -15.23 -13.53
C GLN A 64 -14.65 -14.25 -14.64
N TYR A 65 -14.12 -13.08 -14.30
CA TYR A 65 -13.60 -12.09 -15.24
C TYR A 65 -12.17 -12.37 -15.72
N ARG A 66 -11.59 -13.53 -15.39
CA ARG A 66 -10.24 -13.95 -15.80
C ARG A 66 -9.11 -13.03 -15.30
N MET A 67 -9.35 -12.35 -14.17
CA MET A 67 -8.29 -11.68 -13.42
C MET A 67 -7.33 -12.71 -12.84
N ASN A 68 -6.07 -12.32 -12.66
CA ASN A 68 -5.03 -13.12 -12.03
C ASN A 68 -4.46 -12.48 -10.76
N THR A 69 -4.81 -11.23 -10.47
CA THR A 69 -4.32 -10.52 -9.28
C THR A 69 -5.45 -9.75 -8.61
N VAL A 70 -5.42 -9.66 -7.29
CA VAL A 70 -6.24 -8.73 -6.53
C VAL A 70 -5.35 -7.75 -5.77
N VAL A 71 -5.75 -6.49 -5.73
CA VAL A 71 -5.06 -5.43 -5.00
C VAL A 71 -5.94 -5.03 -3.81
N PHE A 72 -5.66 -5.59 -2.64
CA PHE A 72 -6.53 -5.49 -1.46
C PHE A 72 -6.04 -4.42 -0.49
N GLN A 73 -6.88 -3.41 -0.22
CA GLN A 73 -6.54 -2.33 0.71
C GLN A 73 -6.54 -2.79 2.17
N ILE A 74 -5.35 -2.99 2.73
CA ILE A 74 -5.21 -3.42 4.13
C ILE A 74 -4.84 -2.30 5.10
N ARG A 75 -4.40 -1.14 4.56
CA ARG A 75 -4.06 0.05 5.36
C ARG A 75 -4.65 1.32 4.74
N PRO A 76 -5.94 1.61 4.97
CA PRO A 76 -6.63 2.75 4.35
C PRO A 76 -6.31 4.11 4.98
N ALA A 77 -6.08 4.18 6.30
CA ALA A 77 -5.80 5.44 7.01
C ALA A 77 -5.06 5.21 8.34
N SER A 78 -3.79 4.77 8.28
CA SER A 78 -2.94 4.48 9.46
C SER A 78 -3.56 3.49 10.46
N ASP A 79 -4.34 2.57 9.91
CA ASP A 79 -5.05 1.51 10.58
C ASP A 79 -4.94 0.20 9.78
N ALA A 80 -5.19 -0.94 10.42
CA ALA A 80 -4.90 -2.25 9.86
C ALA A 80 -6.16 -3.12 9.72
N LEU A 81 -6.27 -3.79 8.57
CA LEU A 81 -7.24 -4.88 8.35
C LEU A 81 -6.62 -6.26 8.66
N TYR A 82 -5.68 -6.28 9.61
CA TYR A 82 -4.94 -7.45 10.05
C TYR A 82 -4.46 -7.20 11.50
N PRO A 83 -4.16 -8.24 12.30
CA PRO A 83 -3.61 -8.08 13.63
C PRO A 83 -2.24 -7.41 13.54
N SER A 84 -2.16 -6.15 13.99
CA SER A 84 -0.95 -5.34 14.02
C SER A 84 -0.66 -4.87 15.44
N SER A 85 0.62 -4.90 15.82
CA SER A 85 1.10 -4.27 17.06
C SER A 85 1.56 -2.82 16.84
N ILE A 86 1.55 -2.33 15.59
CA ILE A 86 2.06 -1.01 15.20
C ILE A 86 0.92 -0.01 15.02
N GLU A 87 -0.22 -0.47 14.48
CA GLU A 87 -1.38 0.36 14.16
C GLU A 87 -2.68 -0.30 14.62
N PRO A 88 -3.71 0.49 14.99
CA PRO A 88 -4.96 -0.06 15.47
C PRO A 88 -5.74 -0.74 14.34
N TRP A 89 -6.67 -1.62 14.73
CA TRP A 89 -7.68 -2.15 13.80
C TRP A 89 -8.45 -1.06 13.08
N SER A 90 -8.76 -1.29 11.81
CA SER A 90 -9.47 -0.32 10.99
C SER A 90 -10.92 -0.12 11.41
N GLN A 91 -11.35 1.14 11.44
CA GLN A 91 -12.76 1.49 11.66
C GLN A 91 -13.69 0.95 10.56
N TRP A 92 -13.17 0.55 9.39
CA TRP A 92 -14.01 0.02 8.32
C TRP A 92 -14.45 -1.42 8.55
N LEU A 93 -13.87 -2.12 9.52
CA LEU A 93 -14.35 -3.44 9.96
C LEU A 93 -15.53 -3.30 10.93
N GLU A 94 -15.34 -2.56 12.01
CA GLU A 94 -16.27 -2.55 13.16
C GLU A 94 -16.98 -1.19 13.39
N GLY A 95 -16.68 -0.18 12.60
CA GLY A 95 -17.20 1.19 12.75
C GLY A 95 -16.40 2.05 13.74
N VAL A 96 -15.44 1.45 14.45
CA VAL A 96 -14.60 2.10 15.46
C VAL A 96 -13.17 1.57 15.32
N GLN A 97 -12.17 2.45 15.35
CA GLN A 97 -10.77 2.02 15.29
C GLN A 97 -10.38 1.26 16.56
N GLY A 98 -9.46 0.31 16.42
CA GLY A 98 -8.92 -0.47 17.53
C GLY A 98 -9.76 -1.68 17.92
N LYS A 99 -10.98 -1.83 17.39
CA LYS A 99 -11.81 -3.01 17.61
C LYS A 99 -11.56 -4.06 16.53
N ALA A 100 -11.13 -5.25 16.96
CA ALA A 100 -10.96 -6.41 16.09
C ALA A 100 -12.32 -6.95 15.62
N PRO A 101 -12.37 -7.70 14.50
CA PRO A 101 -13.57 -8.45 14.12
C PRO A 101 -14.09 -9.36 15.24
N ASP A 102 -15.41 -9.53 15.29
CA ASP A 102 -16.10 -10.41 16.24
C ASP A 102 -17.14 -11.30 15.53
N PRO A 103 -17.03 -12.65 15.57
CA PRO A 103 -15.93 -13.44 16.15
C PRO A 103 -14.55 -13.11 15.55
N TYR A 104 -13.50 -13.31 16.34
CA TYR A 104 -12.15 -13.00 15.90
C TYR A 104 -11.71 -13.81 14.68
N TYR A 105 -11.13 -13.13 13.70
CA TYR A 105 -10.33 -13.71 12.63
C TYR A 105 -9.30 -12.69 12.11
N ASP A 106 -8.30 -13.15 11.36
CA ASP A 106 -7.35 -12.31 10.63
C ASP A 106 -7.83 -12.15 9.17
N PRO A 107 -8.35 -10.97 8.76
CA PRO A 107 -8.88 -10.77 7.41
C PRO A 107 -7.83 -10.88 6.31
N LEU A 108 -6.60 -10.41 6.55
CA LEU A 108 -5.53 -10.51 5.57
C LEU A 108 -5.12 -11.97 5.36
N GLN A 109 -4.89 -12.71 6.44
CA GLN A 109 -4.54 -14.13 6.34
C GLN A 109 -5.62 -14.93 5.61
N PHE A 110 -6.89 -14.72 5.96
CA PHE A 110 -8.02 -15.34 5.29
C PHE A 110 -8.03 -15.03 3.78
N THR A 111 -7.82 -13.76 3.42
CA THR A 111 -7.84 -13.32 2.02
C THR A 111 -6.69 -13.91 1.22
N ILE A 112 -5.48 -13.99 1.79
CA ILE A 112 -4.32 -14.65 1.18
C ILE A 112 -4.63 -16.12 0.86
N GLU A 113 -5.17 -16.87 1.84
CA GLU A 113 -5.51 -18.27 1.65
C GLU A 113 -6.62 -18.46 0.61
N ALA A 114 -7.62 -17.58 0.62
CA ALA A 114 -8.71 -17.58 -0.35
C ALA A 114 -8.22 -17.28 -1.78
N CYS A 115 -7.23 -16.39 -1.94
CA CYS A 115 -6.57 -16.08 -3.21
C CYS A 115 -5.75 -17.28 -3.70
N LYS A 116 -4.94 -17.90 -2.83
CA LYS A 116 -4.15 -19.09 -3.15
C LYS A 116 -5.00 -20.24 -3.67
N LYS A 117 -6.13 -20.54 -3.03
CA LYS A 117 -7.10 -21.57 -3.47
C LYS A 117 -7.63 -21.32 -4.88
N ARG A 118 -7.60 -20.06 -5.35
CA ARG A 118 -8.09 -19.63 -6.66
C ARG A 118 -6.97 -19.39 -7.68
N GLY A 119 -5.71 -19.52 -7.27
CA GLY A 119 -4.57 -19.10 -8.10
C GLY A 119 -4.65 -17.63 -8.49
N LEU A 120 -4.99 -16.77 -7.53
CA LEU A 120 -4.89 -15.32 -7.62
C LEU A 120 -3.65 -14.87 -6.85
N ASP A 121 -2.86 -14.00 -7.44
CA ASP A 121 -1.83 -13.25 -6.72
C ASP A 121 -2.52 -12.16 -5.87
N ILE A 122 -1.98 -11.86 -4.70
CA ILE A 122 -2.46 -10.81 -3.80
C ILE A 122 -1.39 -9.74 -3.60
N HIS A 123 -1.71 -8.54 -4.07
CA HIS A 123 -0.96 -7.34 -3.77
C HIS A 123 -1.65 -6.62 -2.62
N VAL A 124 -0.95 -6.37 -1.51
CA VAL A 124 -1.52 -5.63 -0.40
C VAL A 124 -1.35 -4.13 -0.60
N TRP A 125 -2.45 -3.41 -0.58
CA TRP A 125 -2.50 -1.97 -0.82
C TRP A 125 -2.51 -1.18 0.49
N LEU A 126 -1.55 -0.26 0.60
CA LEU A 126 -1.42 0.66 1.70
C LEU A 126 -1.47 2.10 1.20
N ASN A 127 -2.22 2.95 1.90
CA ASN A 127 -2.04 4.40 1.80
C ASN A 127 -0.93 4.80 2.77
N PRO A 128 0.22 5.36 2.33
CA PRO A 128 1.39 5.55 3.20
C PRO A 128 1.21 6.68 4.23
N TYR A 129 0.62 7.81 3.84
CA TYR A 129 0.66 9.02 4.66
C TYR A 129 -0.68 9.48 5.22
N ARG A 130 -1.82 8.94 4.76
CA ARG A 130 -3.11 9.26 5.37
C ARG A 130 -3.20 8.67 6.78
N ALA A 131 -3.51 9.51 7.75
CA ALA A 131 -3.60 9.12 9.16
C ALA A 131 -5.00 9.26 9.75
N VAL A 132 -5.72 10.33 9.41
CA VAL A 132 -7.13 10.48 9.81
C VAL A 132 -7.92 10.88 8.58
N PHE A 133 -8.90 10.05 8.20
CA PHE A 133 -9.67 10.22 6.97
C PHE A 133 -10.62 11.43 7.02
N ASP A 134 -11.22 11.69 8.18
CA ASP A 134 -12.06 12.85 8.46
C ASP A 134 -11.91 13.24 9.93
N THR A 135 -11.32 14.41 10.21
CA THR A 135 -11.02 14.89 11.57
C THR A 135 -12.25 15.15 12.43
N ALA A 136 -13.45 15.26 11.84
CA ALA A 136 -14.69 15.47 12.56
C ALA A 136 -15.47 14.17 12.81
N ARG A 137 -15.20 13.11 12.03
CA ARG A 137 -16.04 11.89 12.02
C ARG A 137 -15.29 10.59 12.26
N SER A 138 -14.01 10.53 11.94
CA SER A 138 -13.23 9.29 12.10
C SER A 138 -13.06 8.97 13.58
N SER A 139 -13.18 7.68 13.90
CA SER A 139 -12.72 7.15 15.17
C SER A 139 -11.19 7.18 15.19
N VAL A 140 -10.59 7.68 16.27
CA VAL A 140 -9.14 7.70 16.47
C VAL A 140 -8.82 7.01 17.79
N SER A 141 -8.34 5.77 17.70
CA SER A 141 -8.00 4.93 18.86
C SER A 141 -6.94 5.59 19.75
N GLU A 142 -6.90 5.22 21.04
CA GLU A 142 -5.93 5.76 22.00
C GLU A 142 -4.48 5.43 21.63
N ASN A 143 -4.25 4.24 21.08
CA ASN A 143 -2.95 3.79 20.57
C ASN A 143 -2.68 4.20 19.12
N HIS A 144 -3.48 5.08 18.51
CA HIS A 144 -3.24 5.54 17.15
C HIS A 144 -1.97 6.40 17.06
N PRO A 145 -1.13 6.27 16.01
CA PRO A 145 0.10 7.04 15.85
C PRO A 145 -0.07 8.56 16.04
N THR A 146 -1.19 9.13 15.60
CA THR A 146 -1.49 10.58 15.77
C THR A 146 -1.66 11.04 17.22
N ARG A 147 -1.91 10.12 18.15
CA ARG A 147 -2.00 10.39 19.58
C ARG A 147 -0.68 10.12 20.29
N LEU A 148 0.03 9.08 19.87
CA LEU A 148 1.33 8.69 20.45
C LEU A 148 2.46 9.62 20.03
N HIS A 149 2.44 10.07 18.78
CA HIS A 149 3.47 10.88 18.14
C HIS A 149 2.84 12.06 17.38
N PRO A 150 2.12 12.98 18.05
CA PRO A 150 1.42 14.07 17.39
C PRO A 150 2.34 14.95 16.53
N GLU A 151 3.63 15.03 16.84
CA GLU A 151 4.68 15.74 16.13
C GLU A 151 4.96 15.20 14.71
N TRP A 152 4.57 13.95 14.41
CA TRP A 152 4.75 13.38 13.09
C TRP A 152 3.69 13.83 12.07
N PHE A 153 2.67 14.58 12.50
CA PHE A 153 1.47 14.79 11.70
C PHE A 153 1.18 16.25 11.40
N VAL A 154 0.55 16.45 10.26
CA VAL A 154 -0.01 17.74 9.84
C VAL A 154 -1.50 17.62 9.54
N THR A 155 -2.24 18.67 9.86
CA THR A 155 -3.66 18.78 9.51
C THR A 155 -3.82 19.58 8.22
N TYR A 156 -4.41 18.95 7.20
CA TYR A 156 -4.64 19.57 5.91
C TYR A 156 -6.07 19.33 5.44
N GLY A 157 -6.85 20.42 5.40
CA GLY A 157 -8.30 20.36 5.23
C GLY A 157 -8.97 19.60 6.39
N LYS A 158 -9.81 18.63 6.05
CA LYS A 158 -10.52 17.76 7.00
C LYS A 158 -9.75 16.48 7.34
N LYS A 159 -8.47 16.36 6.98
CA LYS A 159 -7.69 15.13 7.16
C LYS A 159 -6.41 15.41 7.94
N ARG A 160 -5.88 14.37 8.58
CA ARG A 160 -4.50 14.39 9.11
C ARG A 160 -3.63 13.45 8.29
N TYR A 161 -2.41 13.89 8.05
CA TYR A 161 -1.41 13.16 7.31
C TYR A 161 -0.14 13.06 8.13
N PHE A 162 0.58 11.97 7.98
CA PHE A 162 2.00 11.94 8.31
C PHE A 162 2.73 13.01 7.52
N ASN A 163 3.75 13.62 8.11
CA ASN A 163 4.64 14.54 7.44
C ASN A 163 5.77 13.74 6.76
N PRO A 164 5.76 13.61 5.42
CA PRO A 164 6.74 12.79 4.70
C PRO A 164 8.17 13.33 4.81
N GLY A 165 8.36 14.60 5.17
CA GLY A 165 9.67 15.21 5.41
C GLY A 165 10.39 14.67 6.64
N LEU A 166 9.67 14.08 7.60
CA LEU A 166 10.25 13.54 8.84
C LEU A 166 10.82 12.13 8.65
N PRO A 167 12.08 11.87 9.05
CA PRO A 167 12.66 10.52 9.06
C PRO A 167 11.83 9.51 9.85
N GLU A 168 11.24 9.93 10.97
CA GLU A 168 10.42 9.10 11.85
C GLU A 168 9.15 8.61 11.15
N THR A 169 8.51 9.48 10.36
CA THR A 169 7.37 9.10 9.51
C THR A 169 7.77 8.02 8.52
N ARG A 170 8.88 8.21 7.80
CA ARG A 170 9.36 7.24 6.81
C ARG A 170 9.76 5.92 7.48
N GLY A 171 10.38 5.99 8.66
CA GLY A 171 10.71 4.84 9.50
C GLY A 171 9.47 4.07 9.95
N HIS A 172 8.42 4.78 10.40
CA HIS A 172 7.14 4.18 10.80
C HIS A 172 6.49 3.41 9.64
N VAL A 173 6.32 4.06 8.48
CA VAL A 173 5.76 3.41 7.28
C VAL A 173 6.60 2.19 6.85
N THR A 174 7.93 2.32 6.89
CA THR A 174 8.84 1.20 6.59
C THR A 174 8.65 0.05 7.57
N SER A 175 8.45 0.34 8.86
CA SER A 175 8.22 -0.68 9.89
C SER A 175 6.93 -1.46 9.67
N VAL A 176 5.86 -0.78 9.23
CA VAL A 176 4.58 -1.38 8.88
C VAL A 176 4.74 -2.33 7.68
N VAL A 177 5.39 -1.86 6.61
CA VAL A 177 5.68 -2.71 5.44
C VAL A 177 6.52 -3.92 5.84
N ALA A 178 7.57 -3.70 6.65
CA ALA A 178 8.47 -4.75 7.10
C ALA A 178 7.80 -5.77 8.03
N ASP A 179 6.80 -5.37 8.81
CA ASP A 179 5.96 -6.27 9.60
C ASP A 179 5.11 -7.18 8.70
N ILE A 180 4.45 -6.59 7.69
CA ILE A 180 3.59 -7.33 6.76
C ILE A 180 4.38 -8.40 6.00
N VAL A 181 5.48 -8.01 5.34
CA VAL A 181 6.26 -8.95 4.50
C VAL A 181 6.98 -10.03 5.31
N ARG A 182 7.14 -9.86 6.62
CA ARG A 182 7.71 -10.89 7.50
C ARG A 182 6.68 -11.92 7.96
N ARG A 183 5.41 -11.53 8.05
CA ARG A 183 4.36 -12.36 8.65
C ARG A 183 3.40 -12.96 7.63
N TYR A 184 3.23 -12.31 6.49
CA TYR A 184 2.25 -12.69 5.48
C TYR A 184 2.93 -13.03 4.15
N ASP A 185 2.49 -14.13 3.55
CA ASP A 185 2.92 -14.58 2.23
C ASP A 185 2.12 -13.84 1.14
N VAL A 186 2.49 -12.58 0.93
CA VAL A 186 1.90 -11.67 -0.06
C VAL A 186 2.80 -11.60 -1.30
N ASP A 187 2.20 -11.40 -2.47
CA ASP A 187 2.94 -11.37 -3.74
C ASP A 187 3.57 -10.00 -4.01
N ALA A 188 2.95 -8.91 -3.52
CA ALA A 188 3.52 -7.57 -3.61
C ALA A 188 2.97 -6.58 -2.57
N ILE A 189 3.72 -5.51 -2.34
CA ILE A 189 3.24 -4.27 -1.70
C ILE A 189 2.81 -3.29 -2.79
N HIS A 190 1.66 -2.64 -2.62
CA HIS A 190 1.11 -1.66 -3.54
C HIS A 190 0.81 -0.34 -2.83
N PHE A 191 1.35 0.77 -3.32
CA PHE A 191 0.93 2.10 -2.90
C PHE A 191 0.10 2.74 -4.02
N ASP A 192 -0.96 3.43 -3.64
CA ASP A 192 -1.81 4.19 -4.57
C ASP A 192 -1.19 5.57 -4.87
N ASP A 193 -2.03 6.52 -5.30
CA ASP A 193 -1.66 7.86 -5.74
C ASP A 193 -1.50 8.88 -4.60
N TYR A 194 -1.70 8.51 -3.34
CA TYR A 194 -1.70 9.45 -2.22
C TYR A 194 -0.34 9.59 -1.54
N PHE A 195 0.51 10.43 -2.12
CA PHE A 195 1.74 10.94 -1.50
C PHE A 195 1.44 12.24 -0.75
N TYR A 196 1.63 13.39 -1.40
CA TYR A 196 1.07 14.66 -0.94
C TYR A 196 -0.42 14.73 -1.27
N PRO A 197 -1.26 15.33 -0.39
CA PRO A 197 -2.67 15.47 -0.67
C PRO A 197 -2.94 16.43 -1.82
N TYR A 198 -4.09 16.25 -2.47
CA TYR A 198 -4.60 17.21 -3.45
C TYR A 198 -4.68 18.62 -2.85
N ARG A 199 -4.15 19.60 -3.60
CA ARG A 199 -4.04 20.99 -3.14
C ARG A 199 -5.40 21.58 -2.83
N ILE A 200 -5.49 22.26 -1.70
CA ILE A 200 -6.57 23.15 -1.30
C ILE A 200 -6.16 24.55 -1.75
N ALA A 201 -7.04 25.21 -2.49
CA ALA A 201 -6.79 26.56 -3.00
C ALA A 201 -6.38 27.51 -1.85
N GLY A 202 -5.26 28.20 -2.03
CA GLY A 202 -4.73 29.16 -1.05
C GLY A 202 -4.13 28.55 0.22
N LYS A 203 -3.89 27.22 0.26
CA LYS A 203 -3.30 26.55 1.42
C LYS A 203 -2.18 25.60 1.00
N ASP A 204 -0.96 25.93 1.39
CA ASP A 204 0.18 25.04 1.22
C ASP A 204 0.15 23.90 2.24
N PHE A 205 0.77 22.77 1.87
CA PHE A 205 0.95 21.66 2.79
C PHE A 205 2.03 22.03 3.82
N PRO A 206 1.77 21.92 5.13
CA PRO A 206 2.61 22.55 6.14
C PRO A 206 3.78 21.65 6.57
N ASP A 207 4.64 21.25 5.64
CA ASP A 207 5.82 20.43 5.90
C ASP A 207 7.16 21.13 5.63
N GLN A 208 7.13 22.40 5.21
CA GLN A 208 8.31 23.16 4.77
C GLN A 208 9.49 23.09 5.74
N ASN A 209 9.26 23.20 7.06
CA ASN A 209 10.33 23.12 8.06
C ASN A 209 11.02 21.74 8.05
N ALA A 210 10.25 20.66 7.95
CA ALA A 210 10.79 19.30 7.89
C ALA A 210 11.52 19.06 6.57
N PHE A 211 10.96 19.55 5.47
CA PHE A 211 11.58 19.54 4.14
C PHE A 211 12.96 20.21 4.18
N GLU A 212 13.05 21.46 4.64
CA GLU A 212 14.32 22.20 4.70
C GLU A 212 15.37 21.54 5.59
N MET A 213 14.95 21.04 6.76
CA MET A 213 15.84 20.41 7.73
C MET A 213 16.43 19.09 7.22
N TYR A 214 15.63 18.27 6.52
CA TYR A 214 16.02 16.90 6.17
C TYR A 214 16.36 16.67 4.69
N LEU A 215 16.16 17.65 3.80
CA LEU A 215 16.70 17.59 2.43
C LEU A 215 18.22 17.78 2.33
N ALA A 216 18.83 18.43 3.33
CA ALA A 216 20.28 18.57 3.37
C ALA A 216 21.01 17.21 3.55
N ASP A 217 20.32 16.17 4.02
CA ASP A 217 20.93 14.88 4.36
C ASP A 217 20.88 13.85 3.20
N THR A 218 19.96 14.00 2.24
CA THR A 218 19.81 13.08 1.11
C THR A 218 20.90 13.26 0.03
N THR A 219 21.61 14.39 0.02
CA THR A 219 22.77 14.59 -0.88
C THR A 219 24.04 13.92 -0.38
N LYS A 220 24.15 13.55 0.90
CA LYS A 220 25.33 12.89 1.48
C LYS A 220 25.22 11.37 1.55
N ASN A 221 24.03 10.79 1.54
CA ASN A 221 23.81 9.34 1.71
C ASN A 221 23.55 8.59 0.39
N LYS A 222 24.30 8.91 -0.68
CA LYS A 222 24.47 7.99 -1.83
C LYS A 222 25.38 6.81 -1.44
N ARG A 223 24.98 6.01 -0.47
CA ARG A 223 25.48 4.64 -0.34
C ARG A 223 24.50 3.75 -1.09
N THR A 224 24.93 3.31 -2.26
CA THR A 224 24.31 2.26 -3.04
C THR A 224 24.14 1.02 -2.16
N ILE A 225 22.94 0.79 -1.66
CA ILE A 225 22.56 -0.51 -1.13
C ILE A 225 21.99 -1.27 -2.32
N GLY A 226 22.70 -2.30 -2.77
CA GLY A 226 22.22 -3.19 -3.83
C GLY A 226 20.92 -3.86 -3.38
N GLY A 227 19.88 -3.74 -4.21
CA GLY A 227 18.52 -4.18 -3.89
C GLY A 227 17.55 -3.04 -4.10
N GLY A 228 17.21 -2.79 -5.36
CA GLY A 228 16.37 -1.66 -5.76
C GLY A 228 14.98 -1.74 -5.15
N ILE A 229 14.70 -0.88 -4.18
CA ILE A 229 13.45 -0.16 -3.98
C ILE A 229 13.88 1.26 -3.59
N THR A 230 13.70 2.21 -4.49
CA THR A 230 13.77 3.64 -4.19
C THR A 230 12.34 4.14 -4.23
N LEU A 231 11.76 4.38 -3.05
CA LEU A 231 10.54 5.18 -2.94
C LEU A 231 10.95 6.65 -3.11
N ILE A 232 10.45 7.25 -4.19
CA ILE A 232 10.50 8.69 -4.47
C ILE A 232 9.52 9.45 -3.58
#